data_AF-A0A120HPK4-F1
#
_entry.id   AF-A0A120HPK4-F1
#
_cell.length_a   1.000
_cell.length_b   1.000
_cell.length_c   1.000
_cell.angle_alpha   90.00
_cell.angle_beta   90.00
_cell.angle_gamma   90.00
#
_symmetry.space_group_name_H-M   'P 1'
#
loop_
_entity.id
_entity.type
_entity.pdbx_description
1 polymer ?
#
loop_
_entity_poly.entity_id
_entity_poly.type
_entity_poly.pdbx_seq_one_letter_code
_entity_poly.pdbx_strand_id
1 'polypeptide(L)'
;MLKITFGKTRYNADKLILNEADNILELGNGYRMKNLAPNVKLADFLDYINHQYMLGDNIINAEIWFLRNGGSETQPNYMVEKIVADDQEEEEDFRRSILVDDDGMHHYGFKIIHVHGDTILFETPRALIQVYVQGQLIPFTATALEKSLAAFEKITLHTIATCVNHSTANISSETFLRS
;
A
#
# COMPACT_ATOMS: atom_id res chain seq x y z
N MET A 1 -13.21 -8.45 -1.79
CA MET A 1 -11.82 -8.95 -1.96
C MET A 1 -11.73 -9.57 -3.34
N LEU A 2 -10.92 -9.00 -4.23
CA LEU A 2 -10.78 -9.43 -5.61
C LEU A 2 -9.97 -10.74 -5.67
N LYS A 3 -10.43 -11.69 -6.47
CA LYS A 3 -9.72 -12.94 -6.74
C LYS A 3 -9.56 -13.13 -8.24
N ILE A 4 -8.37 -13.49 -8.68
CA ILE A 4 -8.09 -13.80 -10.08
C ILE A 4 -7.72 -15.27 -10.17
N THR A 5 -8.39 -15.98 -11.06
CA THR A 5 -8.16 -17.39 -11.33
C THR A 5 -7.36 -17.51 -12.61
N PHE A 6 -6.20 -18.15 -12.50
CA PHE A 6 -5.33 -18.51 -13.62
C PHE A 6 -5.28 -20.04 -13.69
N GLY A 7 -5.92 -20.63 -14.70
CA GLY A 7 -6.15 -22.06 -14.75
C GLY A 7 -6.93 -22.58 -13.56
N LYS A 8 -6.37 -23.57 -12.87
CA LYS A 8 -6.99 -24.16 -11.68
C LYS A 8 -6.64 -23.41 -10.39
N THR A 9 -5.72 -22.45 -10.46
CA THR A 9 -5.19 -21.77 -9.28
C THR A 9 -5.85 -20.41 -9.12
N ARG A 10 -6.31 -20.13 -7.90
CA ARG A 10 -6.95 -18.87 -7.53
C ARG A 10 -6.04 -18.06 -6.62
N TYR A 11 -5.82 -16.80 -6.98
CA TYR A 11 -4.96 -15.87 -6.27
C TYR A 11 -5.83 -14.75 -5.68
N ASN A 12 -5.56 -14.39 -4.42
CA ASN A 12 -6.11 -13.16 -3.85
C ASN A 12 -5.33 -11.99 -4.44
N ALA A 13 -6.04 -11.08 -5.11
CA ALA A 13 -5.45 -9.90 -5.73
C ALA A 13 -5.75 -8.69 -4.86
N ASP A 14 -4.93 -8.48 -3.84
CA ASP A 14 -5.15 -7.41 -2.85
C ASP A 14 -4.81 -6.03 -3.42
N LYS A 15 -3.87 -5.98 -4.38
CA LYS A 15 -3.48 -4.79 -5.12
C LYS A 15 -3.00 -5.21 -6.51
N LEU A 16 -3.48 -4.54 -7.55
CA LEU A 16 -3.00 -4.73 -8.91
C LEU A 16 -2.05 -3.58 -9.27
N ILE A 17 -0.80 -3.89 -9.59
CA ILE A 17 0.20 -2.90 -10.01
C ILE A 17 0.74 -3.31 -11.38
N LEU A 18 0.53 -2.46 -12.38
CA LEU A 18 1.05 -2.67 -13.73
C LEU A 18 2.40 -1.97 -13.86
N ASN A 19 3.43 -2.74 -14.18
CA ASN A 19 4.67 -2.22 -14.74
C ASN A 19 4.57 -2.28 -16.27
N GLU A 20 4.31 -1.12 -16.88
CA GLU A 20 4.16 -1.00 -18.33
C GLU A 20 5.48 -1.24 -19.09
N ALA A 21 6.62 -0.89 -18.48
CA ALA A 21 7.92 -1.03 -19.12
C ALA A 21 8.28 -2.50 -19.36
N ASP A 22 7.95 -3.36 -18.39
CA ASP A 22 8.24 -4.79 -18.45
C ASP A 22 7.02 -5.65 -18.85
N ASN A 23 5.86 -5.02 -19.05
CA ASN A 23 4.57 -5.68 -19.27
C ASN A 23 4.30 -6.78 -18.21
N ILE A 24 4.41 -6.39 -16.93
CA ILE A 24 4.22 -7.26 -15.75
C ILE A 24 3.08 -6.70 -14.91
N LEU A 25 2.17 -7.58 -14.48
CA LEU A 25 1.10 -7.26 -13.53
C LEU A 25 1.37 -7.94 -12.18
N GLU A 26 1.63 -7.16 -11.15
CA GLU A 26 1.73 -7.67 -9.78
C GLU A 26 0.33 -7.83 -9.17
N LEU A 27 0.11 -8.97 -8.50
CA LEU A 27 -1.16 -9.33 -7.89
C LEU A 27 -1.25 -8.88 -6.41
N GLY A 28 -0.19 -8.28 -5.86
CA GLY A 28 -0.15 -7.73 -4.51
C GLY A 28 -0.03 -8.76 -3.38
N ASN A 29 0.04 -10.05 -3.71
CA ASN A 29 0.21 -11.17 -2.77
C ASN A 29 1.57 -11.89 -2.95
N GLY A 30 2.58 -11.19 -3.48
CA GLY A 30 3.90 -11.76 -3.78
C GLY A 30 3.96 -12.57 -5.07
N TYR A 31 2.93 -12.45 -5.92
CA TYR A 31 2.92 -13.05 -7.26
C TYR A 31 2.89 -11.96 -8.32
N ARG A 32 3.61 -12.22 -9.40
CA ARG A 32 3.57 -11.41 -10.62
C ARG A 32 3.11 -12.26 -11.78
N MET A 33 2.43 -11.61 -12.70
CA MET A 33 1.90 -12.20 -13.90
C MET A 33 2.58 -11.53 -15.09
N LYS A 34 3.11 -12.34 -16.01
CA LYS A 34 3.63 -11.90 -17.30
C LYS A 34 2.68 -12.36 -18.39
N ASN A 35 2.35 -11.46 -19.29
CA ASN A 35 1.65 -11.87 -20.51
C ASN A 35 2.64 -12.52 -21.48
N LEU A 36 2.29 -13.69 -22.00
CA LEU A 36 3.03 -14.39 -23.06
C LEU A 36 2.27 -14.36 -24.39
N ALA A 37 1.03 -13.86 -24.43
CA ALA A 37 0.25 -13.71 -25.64
C ALA A 37 0.84 -12.58 -26.52
N PRO A 38 1.20 -12.86 -27.77
CA PRO A 38 1.67 -11.82 -28.68
C PRO A 38 0.55 -10.80 -28.96
N ASN A 39 0.89 -9.52 -29.00
CA ASN A 39 0.00 -8.38 -29.30
C ASN A 39 -1.09 -8.05 -28.26
N VAL A 40 -0.95 -8.55 -27.04
CA VAL A 40 -1.88 -8.23 -25.94
C VAL A 40 -1.15 -7.42 -24.87
N LYS A 41 -1.73 -6.31 -24.44
CA LYS A 41 -1.16 -5.49 -23.36
C LYS A 41 -1.82 -5.85 -22.04
N LEU A 42 -1.05 -5.91 -20.95
CA LEU A 42 -1.62 -6.11 -19.62
C LEU A 42 -2.46 -4.92 -19.14
N ALA A 43 -2.30 -3.74 -19.73
CA ALA A 43 -3.20 -2.61 -19.52
C ALA A 43 -4.65 -2.96 -19.89
N ASP A 44 -4.86 -3.57 -21.06
CA ASP A 44 -6.20 -3.97 -21.53
C ASP A 44 -6.82 -5.04 -20.62
N PHE A 45 -5.98 -5.92 -20.05
CA PHE A 45 -6.41 -6.91 -19.07
C PHE A 45 -6.82 -6.27 -17.74
N LEU A 46 -6.06 -5.27 -17.29
CA LEU A 46 -6.36 -4.51 -16.08
C LEU A 46 -7.67 -3.73 -16.23
N ASP A 47 -7.90 -3.11 -17.38
CA ASP A 47 -9.17 -2.44 -17.70
C ASP A 47 -10.35 -3.41 -17.68
N TYR A 48 -10.17 -4.61 -18.23
CA TYR A 48 -11.18 -5.67 -18.14
C TYR A 48 -11.47 -6.06 -16.68
N ILE A 49 -10.45 -6.26 -15.85
CA ILE A 49 -10.64 -6.58 -14.43
C ILE A 49 -11.40 -5.47 -13.71
N ASN A 50 -11.01 -4.21 -13.92
CA ASN A 50 -11.67 -3.05 -13.33
C ASN A 50 -13.14 -2.97 -13.76
N HIS A 51 -13.43 -3.21 -15.04
CA HIS A 51 -14.80 -3.24 -15.55
C HIS A 51 -15.65 -4.33 -14.89
N GLN A 52 -15.16 -5.57 -14.82
CA GLN A 52 -15.87 -6.67 -14.15
C GLN A 52 -16.10 -6.38 -12.66
N TYR A 53 -15.09 -5.82 -11.99
CA TYR A 53 -15.20 -5.44 -10.59
C TYR A 53 -16.29 -4.39 -10.35
N MET A 54 -16.39 -3.38 -11.23
CA MET A 54 -17.46 -2.37 -11.18
C MET A 54 -18.85 -2.96 -11.41
N LEU A 55 -18.97 -4.07 -12.14
CA LEU A 55 -20.22 -4.83 -12.30
C LEU A 55 -20.55 -5.72 -11.09
N GLY A 56 -19.68 -5.77 -10.07
CA GLY A 56 -19.87 -6.56 -8.86
C GLY A 56 -19.15 -7.92 -8.87
N ASP A 57 -18.46 -8.26 -9.97
CA ASP A 57 -17.72 -9.51 -10.08
C ASP A 57 -16.38 -9.42 -9.35
N ASN A 58 -16.32 -10.12 -8.22
CA ASN A 58 -15.14 -10.17 -7.36
C ASN A 58 -14.24 -11.39 -7.65
N ILE A 59 -14.63 -12.25 -8.61
CA ILE A 59 -13.88 -13.44 -9.02
C ILE A 59 -13.70 -13.41 -10.53
N ILE A 60 -12.51 -13.07 -10.99
CA ILE A 60 -12.18 -12.98 -12.41
C ILE A 60 -11.51 -14.26 -12.87
N ASN A 61 -11.98 -14.87 -13.95
CA ASN A 61 -11.27 -15.95 -14.63
C ASN A 61 -10.43 -15.34 -15.77
N ALA A 62 -9.11 -15.36 -15.61
CA ALA A 62 -8.17 -14.80 -16.58
C ALA A 62 -8.17 -15.58 -17.90
N GLU A 63 -8.39 -16.90 -17.86
CA GLU A 63 -8.40 -17.73 -19.08
C GLU A 63 -9.46 -17.28 -20.08
N ILE A 64 -10.65 -16.89 -19.59
CA ILE A 64 -11.73 -16.39 -20.45
C ILE A 64 -11.27 -15.19 -21.26
N TRP A 65 -10.52 -14.28 -20.62
CA TRP A 65 -10.03 -13.09 -21.28
C TRP A 65 -8.89 -13.42 -22.27
N PHE A 66 -7.92 -14.23 -21.85
CA PHE A 66 -6.79 -14.60 -22.73
C PHE A 66 -7.24 -15.37 -23.97
N LEU A 67 -8.16 -16.33 -23.84
CA LEU A 67 -8.71 -17.06 -24.99
C LEU A 67 -9.41 -16.15 -26.00
N ARG A 68 -10.11 -15.11 -25.53
CA ARG A 68 -10.79 -14.14 -26.40
C ARG A 68 -9.83 -13.16 -27.09
N ASN A 69 -8.64 -12.98 -26.53
CA ASN A 69 -7.68 -11.97 -26.99
C ASN A 69 -6.42 -12.62 -27.60
N GLY A 70 -6.56 -13.76 -28.30
CA GLY A 70 -5.45 -14.36 -29.04
C GLY A 70 -4.60 -15.36 -28.25
N GLY A 71 -5.07 -15.79 -27.09
CA GLY A 71 -4.49 -16.89 -26.34
C GLY A 71 -4.91 -18.27 -26.89
N SER A 72 -3.98 -19.22 -26.88
CA SER A 72 -4.22 -20.64 -27.13
C SER A 72 -4.72 -21.39 -25.90
N GLU A 73 -5.62 -22.37 -26.08
CA GLU A 73 -5.99 -23.38 -25.06
C GLU A 73 -4.87 -24.41 -24.83
N THR A 74 -4.01 -24.62 -25.83
CA THR A 74 -2.97 -25.67 -25.82
C THR A 74 -1.64 -25.18 -25.25
N GLN A 75 -1.46 -23.87 -25.08
CA GLN A 75 -0.28 -23.26 -24.48
C GLN A 75 -0.69 -22.10 -23.56
N PRO A 76 -0.19 -22.04 -22.32
CA PRO A 76 -0.50 -20.93 -21.43
C PRO A 76 0.11 -19.64 -21.99
N ASN A 77 -0.74 -18.67 -22.32
CA ASN A 77 -0.33 -17.36 -22.87
C ASN A 77 -0.09 -16.33 -21.76
N TYR A 78 0.10 -16.81 -20.55
CA TYR A 78 0.55 -16.03 -19.42
C TYR A 78 1.36 -16.94 -18.51
N MET A 79 2.19 -16.34 -17.68
CA MET A 79 2.90 -17.04 -16.63
C MET A 79 2.71 -16.29 -15.33
N VAL A 80 2.38 -17.04 -14.27
CA VAL A 80 2.30 -16.48 -12.92
C VAL A 80 3.46 -17.05 -12.12
N GLU A 81 4.34 -16.15 -11.67
CA GLU A 81 5.53 -16.50 -10.91
C GLU A 81 5.40 -15.95 -9.49
N LYS A 82 5.86 -16.72 -8.51
CA LYS A 82 6.14 -16.16 -7.20
C LYS A 82 7.36 -15.26 -7.34
N ILE A 83 7.31 -14.07 -6.76
CA ILE A 83 8.48 -13.20 -6.67
C ILE A 83 9.48 -13.92 -5.75
N VAL A 84 10.56 -14.44 -6.33
CA VAL A 84 11.69 -15.03 -5.59
C VAL A 84 12.59 -13.87 -5.19
N ALA A 85 12.78 -13.70 -3.89
CA ALA A 85 13.39 -12.54 -3.25
C ALA A 85 14.91 -12.50 -3.40
N ASP A 86 15.45 -12.52 -4.62
CA ASP A 86 16.90 -12.47 -4.86
C ASP A 86 17.41 -11.14 -5.44
N ASP A 87 16.52 -10.16 -5.64
CA ASP A 87 16.85 -8.75 -5.90
C ASP A 87 15.80 -7.84 -5.24
N GLN A 88 15.34 -8.22 -4.04
CA GLN A 88 14.73 -7.23 -3.17
C GLN A 88 15.88 -6.57 -2.41
N GLU A 89 16.25 -5.36 -2.81
CA GLU A 89 16.57 -4.37 -1.77
C GLU A 89 15.42 -4.49 -0.78
N GLU A 90 15.71 -4.96 0.43
CA GLU A 90 14.71 -5.03 1.49
C GLU A 90 14.09 -3.63 1.60
N GLU A 91 12.85 -3.45 1.14
CA GLU A 91 12.05 -2.30 1.56
C GLU A 91 11.86 -2.50 3.07
N GLU A 92 12.74 -1.85 3.83
CA GLU A 92 12.95 -2.07 5.27
C GLU A 92 11.69 -1.94 6.12
N ASP A 93 10.58 -1.40 5.61
CA ASP A 93 9.33 -1.29 6.38
C ASP A 93 8.10 -1.19 5.47
N PHE A 94 7.62 -2.30 4.90
CA PHE A 94 6.19 -2.41 4.56
C PHE A 94 5.35 -2.85 5.77
N ARG A 95 5.58 -2.19 6.91
CA ARG A 95 4.60 -2.21 8.00
C ARG A 95 3.42 -1.37 7.53
N ARG A 96 2.33 -2.01 7.12
CA ARG A 96 1.04 -1.32 6.93
C ARG A 96 0.55 -0.88 8.31
N SER A 97 1.13 0.18 8.85
CA SER A 97 0.73 0.75 10.12
C SER A 97 -0.76 1.10 10.04
N ILE A 98 -1.55 0.49 10.92
CA ILE A 98 -3.00 0.63 10.93
C ILE A 98 -3.32 1.87 11.76
N LEU A 99 -3.91 2.89 11.15
CA LEU A 99 -4.44 4.02 11.92
C LEU A 99 -5.80 3.61 12.50
N VAL A 100 -5.95 3.75 13.82
CA VAL A 100 -7.17 3.46 14.55
C VAL A 100 -7.68 4.76 15.15
N ASP A 101 -8.93 5.11 14.87
CA ASP A 101 -9.59 6.25 15.50
C ASP A 101 -10.16 5.89 16.89
N ASP A 102 -10.66 6.89 17.61
CA ASP A 102 -11.22 6.71 18.96
C ASP A 102 -12.53 5.91 18.96
N ASP A 103 -13.22 5.83 17.81
CA ASP A 103 -14.43 5.03 17.60
C ASP A 103 -14.09 3.55 17.28
N GLY A 104 -12.81 3.20 17.22
CA GLY A 104 -12.32 1.85 16.93
C GLY A 104 -12.37 1.48 15.45
N MET A 105 -12.58 2.44 14.54
CA MET A 105 -12.48 2.20 13.10
C MET A 105 -11.02 2.07 12.67
N HIS A 106 -10.78 1.16 11.73
CA HIS A 106 -9.46 0.88 11.19
C HIS A 106 -9.29 1.46 9.79
N HIS A 107 -8.18 2.19 9.62
CA HIS A 107 -7.71 2.73 8.35
C HIS A 107 -6.41 2.02 7.97
N TYR A 108 -6.44 1.27 6.87
CA TYR A 108 -5.30 0.50 6.39
C TYR A 108 -4.37 1.41 5.56
N GLY A 109 -3.37 1.97 6.23
CA GLY A 109 -2.42 2.92 5.65
C GLY A 109 -2.80 4.37 5.95
N PHE A 110 -1.77 5.18 6.16
CA PHE A 110 -1.88 6.62 6.31
C PHE A 110 -0.67 7.30 5.68
N LYS A 111 -0.82 8.59 5.35
CA LYS A 111 0.26 9.47 4.91
C LYS A 111 0.15 10.78 5.68
N ILE A 112 1.26 11.31 6.16
CA ILE A 112 1.26 12.65 6.76
C ILE A 112 1.43 13.67 5.65
N ILE A 113 0.38 14.44 5.38
CA ILE A 113 0.40 15.48 4.34
C ILE A 113 1.19 16.69 4.82
N HIS A 114 0.95 17.09 6.07
CA HIS A 114 1.50 18.34 6.59
C HIS A 114 1.64 18.33 8.11
N VAL A 115 2.68 19.02 8.59
CA VAL A 115 2.87 19.37 10.01
C VAL A 115 3.14 20.87 10.04
N HIS A 116 2.29 21.63 10.73
CA HIS A 116 2.44 23.08 10.86
C HIS A 116 2.05 23.54 12.25
N GLY A 117 3.00 24.15 12.97
CA GLY A 117 2.80 24.58 14.33
C GLY A 117 2.43 23.40 15.23
N ASP A 118 1.20 23.38 15.69
CA ASP A 118 0.57 22.39 16.58
C ASP A 118 -0.40 21.45 15.85
N THR A 119 -0.47 21.53 14.52
CA THR A 119 -1.43 20.79 13.71
C THR A 119 -0.74 19.75 12.83
N ILE A 120 -1.31 18.55 12.76
CA ILE A 120 -0.90 17.47 11.86
C ILE A 120 -2.09 17.12 10.96
N LEU A 121 -1.83 17.04 9.65
CA LEU A 121 -2.81 16.59 8.67
C LEU A 121 -2.42 15.20 8.15
N PHE A 122 -3.33 14.25 8.34
CA PHE A 122 -3.23 12.88 7.88
C PHE A 122 -4.17 12.64 6.70
N GLU A 123 -3.70 11.82 5.76
CA GLU A 123 -4.51 11.20 4.72
C GLU A 123 -4.62 9.71 4.98
N THR A 124 -5.84 9.19 4.93
CA THR A 124 -6.12 7.75 4.89
C THR A 124 -6.92 7.44 3.63
N PRO A 125 -7.09 6.16 3.25
CA PRO A 125 -7.96 5.79 2.13
C PRO A 125 -9.43 6.22 2.26
N ARG A 126 -9.89 6.59 3.47
CA ARG A 126 -11.30 6.88 3.75
C ARG A 126 -11.57 8.31 4.18
N ALA A 127 -10.56 9.02 4.66
CA ALA A 127 -10.73 10.34 5.25
C ALA A 127 -9.41 11.11 5.33
N LEU A 128 -9.55 12.43 5.28
CA LEU A 128 -8.55 13.36 5.77
C LEU A 128 -8.83 13.63 7.24
N ILE A 129 -7.81 13.46 8.08
CA ILE A 129 -7.92 13.59 9.52
C ILE A 129 -6.96 14.69 9.97
N GLN A 130 -7.47 15.68 10.66
CA GLN A 130 -6.68 16.75 11.25
C GLN A 130 -6.57 16.51 12.75
N VAL A 131 -5.33 16.46 13.26
CA VAL A 131 -5.05 16.31 14.69
C VAL A 131 -4.42 17.60 15.20
N TYR A 132 -4.97 18.10 16.30
CA TYR A 132 -4.47 19.29 16.98
C TYR A 132 -3.79 18.89 18.29
N VAL A 133 -2.51 19.23 18.43
CA VAL A 133 -1.69 18.95 19.62
C VAL A 133 -1.67 20.20 20.49
N GLN A 134 -2.60 20.29 21.44
CA GLN A 134 -2.78 21.49 22.26
C GLN A 134 -1.51 21.88 23.02
N GLY A 135 -1.12 23.15 22.91
CA GLY A 135 -0.08 23.75 23.75
C GLY A 135 1.35 23.35 23.41
N GLN A 136 1.59 22.67 22.28
CA GLN A 136 2.91 22.16 21.90
C GLN A 136 3.19 22.37 20.42
N LEU A 137 4.31 23.05 20.14
CA LEU A 137 4.85 23.10 18.79
C LEU A 137 5.49 21.76 18.46
N ILE A 138 5.13 21.21 17.32
CA ILE A 138 5.66 19.94 16.84
C ILE A 138 7.00 20.22 16.18
N PRO A 139 8.12 19.70 16.70
CA PRO A 139 9.46 20.02 16.20
C PRO A 139 9.83 19.29 14.91
N PHE A 140 8.87 18.62 14.27
CA PHE A 140 9.10 17.68 13.18
C PHE A 140 8.58 18.16 11.83
N THR A 141 9.27 17.75 10.77
CA THR A 141 8.69 17.69 9.43
C THR A 141 7.78 16.48 9.30
N ALA A 142 6.85 16.52 8.33
CA ALA A 142 5.96 15.40 8.03
C ALA A 142 6.71 14.07 7.86
N THR A 143 7.82 14.08 7.11
CA THR A 143 8.65 12.89 6.85
C THR A 143 9.33 12.35 8.13
N ALA A 144 9.78 13.23 9.03
CA ALA A 144 10.42 12.80 10.28
C ALA A 144 9.42 12.15 11.25
N LEU A 145 8.20 12.69 11.30
CA LEU A 145 7.11 12.11 12.08
C LEU A 145 6.66 10.76 11.48
N GLU A 146 6.56 10.67 10.16
CA GLU A 146 6.21 9.42 9.45
C GLU A 146 7.22 8.30 9.74
N LYS A 147 8.52 8.60 9.69
CA LYS A 147 9.57 7.65 10.11
C LYS A 147 9.44 7.21 11.56
N SER A 148 9.09 8.13 12.46
CA SER A 148 8.92 7.82 13.88
C SER A 148 7.71 6.89 14.12
N LEU A 149 6.65 7.06 13.34
CA LEU A 149 5.44 6.25 13.44
C LEU A 149 5.60 4.87 12.77
N ALA A 150 6.48 4.71 11.79
CA ALA A 150 6.71 3.44 11.10
C ALA A 150 7.12 2.29 12.05
N ALA A 151 7.75 2.61 13.19
CA ALA A 151 8.09 1.63 14.20
C ALA A 151 6.88 0.95 14.87
N PHE A 152 5.68 1.52 14.74
CA PHE A 152 4.47 1.05 15.41
C PHE A 152 3.55 0.30 14.44
N GLU A 153 3.09 -0.88 14.85
CA GLU A 153 2.11 -1.69 14.10
C GLU A 153 0.72 -0.99 14.05
N LYS A 154 0.36 -0.29 15.13
CA LYS A 154 -0.92 0.44 15.28
C LYS A 154 -0.65 1.88 15.66
N ILE A 155 -1.19 2.80 14.87
CA ILE A 155 -1.15 4.24 15.14
C ILE A 155 -2.48 4.65 15.75
N THR A 156 -2.40 5.25 16.92
CA THR A 156 -3.53 5.85 17.64
C THR A 156 -3.17 7.29 17.97
N LEU A 157 -4.13 8.08 18.45
CA LEU A 157 -3.83 9.41 19.00
C LEU A 157 -2.77 9.34 20.12
N HIS A 158 -2.78 8.27 20.93
CA HIS A 158 -1.77 8.05 21.97
C HIS A 158 -0.37 7.78 21.38
N THR A 159 -0.28 6.99 20.31
CA THR A 159 0.99 6.73 19.61
C THR A 159 1.57 8.02 19.04
N ILE A 160 0.72 8.85 18.42
CA ILE A 160 1.11 10.16 17.89
C ILE A 160 1.60 11.07 19.02
N ALA A 161 0.85 11.17 20.11
CA ALA A 161 1.25 11.96 21.28
C ALA A 161 2.60 11.48 21.86
N THR A 162 2.81 10.17 21.92
CA THR A 162 4.07 9.56 22.40
C THR A 162 5.24 9.96 21.50
N CYS A 163 5.10 9.85 20.18
CA CYS A 163 6.14 10.27 19.23
C CYS A 163 6.44 11.77 19.32
N VAL A 164 5.41 12.61 19.42
CA VAL A 164 5.58 14.07 19.55
C VAL A 164 6.25 14.45 20.88
N ASN A 165 5.93 13.77 21.98
CA ASN A 165 6.47 14.05 23.30
C ASN A 165 7.89 13.54 23.53
N HIS A 166 8.23 12.34 23.05
CA HIS A 166 9.58 11.76 23.21
C HIS A 166 10.69 12.66 22.64
N SER A 167 10.36 13.49 21.68
CA SER A 167 11.30 14.36 20.96
C SER A 167 11.58 15.64 21.74
N THR A 168 10.60 16.13 22.48
CA THR A 168 10.82 17.25 23.40
C THR A 168 11.69 16.87 24.59
N ALA A 169 11.66 15.61 25.03
CA ALA A 169 12.56 15.10 26.06
C ALA A 169 14.02 15.05 25.59
N ASN A 170 14.26 14.73 24.30
CA ASN A 170 15.61 14.76 23.73
C ASN A 170 16.11 16.19 23.44
N ILE A 171 15.23 17.10 23.00
CA ILE A 171 15.61 18.51 22.78
C ILE A 171 15.92 19.23 24.10
N SER A 172 15.16 18.97 25.16
CA SER A 172 15.44 19.54 26.49
C SER A 172 16.72 18.97 27.12
N SER A 173 17.08 17.72 26.81
CA SER A 173 18.33 17.09 27.27
C SER A 173 19.58 17.62 26.55
N GLU A 174 19.50 17.92 25.24
CA GLU A 174 20.63 18.50 24.49
C GLU A 174 20.86 19.98 24.83
N THR A 175 19.82 20.70 25.23
CA THR A 175 19.95 22.12 25.62
C THR A 175 20.65 22.27 26.98
N PHE A 176 20.57 21.27 27.86
CA PHE A 176 21.21 21.31 29.19
C PHE A 176 22.71 20.93 29.18
N LEU A 177 23.21 20.33 28.10
CA LEU A 177 24.61 19.91 27.97
C LEU A 177 25.50 20.95 27.27
N ARG A 178 24.96 22.13 26.92
CA ARG A 178 25.70 23.22 26.26
C ARG A 178 25.74 24.54 27.05
N SER A 179 25.40 24.52 28.33
CA SER A 179 25.49 25.68 29.23
C SER A 179 26.48 25.45 30.36
#